data_AF-Q01AV8-F1
#
_entry.id   AF-Q01AV8-F1
#
_cell.length_a   1.000
_cell.length_b   1.000
_cell.length_c   1.000
_cell.angle_alpha   90.00
_cell.angle_beta   90.00
_cell.angle_gamma   90.00
#
_symmetry.space_group_name_H-M   'P 1'
#
loop_
_entity.id
_entity.type
_entity.pdbx_description
1 polymer ?
#
loop_
_entity_poly.entity_id
_entity_poly.type
_entity_poly.pdbx_seq_one_letter_code
_entity_poly.pdbx_strand_id
1 'polypeptide(L)'
;MPALADTTCASCASARSRYRCPACDATSCSLACVKAHKIEKSCDGKRRRDAFVELKRLTDADVVRDYRFLEEMGAVGERARRWRPSGDATTRGDGERVSGGGRGGRGGRGGRGGRNRDDRSRMVLGKEQEALRAKCAERGVEVRFVAEGMERRRRNATVWNRKDDELRWRLEWVFHIDGARVVRIDESAGENATLSEFYAAHVRELTLAVENKPSMAPFKLAAFKEKDGFCVFTEEFGTPANAKLWHAIDVHDAIATALRGKTVIEFPTFHVVPSSARADFALAPDPSPAQSDPRTDV
;
A
#
# COMPACT_ATOMS: atom_id res chain seq x y z
N MET A 1 5.64 -16.46 -37.20
CA MET A 1 6.89 -15.94 -36.62
C MET A 1 7.47 -14.91 -37.58
N PRO A 2 7.36 -13.58 -37.32
CA PRO A 2 7.96 -12.59 -38.21
C PRO A 2 9.50 -12.66 -38.12
N ALA A 3 10.17 -12.54 -39.26
CA ALA A 3 11.62 -12.66 -39.33
C ALA A 3 12.32 -11.50 -38.58
N LEU A 4 13.37 -11.84 -37.82
CA LEU A 4 14.29 -10.86 -37.27
C LEU A 4 15.08 -10.24 -38.43
N ALA A 5 14.67 -9.05 -38.87
CA ALA A 5 15.45 -8.19 -39.75
C ALA A 5 16.89 -8.06 -39.24
N ASP A 6 17.87 -7.96 -40.15
CA ASP A 6 19.31 -7.85 -39.87
C ASP A 6 19.67 -6.55 -39.13
N THR A 7 19.26 -6.47 -37.87
CA THR A 7 19.50 -5.36 -36.97
C THR A 7 20.83 -5.56 -36.27
N THR A 8 21.73 -4.58 -36.45
CA THR A 8 23.00 -4.51 -35.75
C THR A 8 22.80 -4.28 -34.25
N CYS A 9 23.86 -4.56 -33.48
CA CYS A 9 23.90 -4.31 -32.04
C CYS A 9 23.85 -2.81 -31.75
N ALA A 10 22.83 -2.35 -31.01
CA ALA A 10 22.66 -0.94 -30.64
C ALA A 10 23.72 -0.39 -29.68
N SER A 11 24.61 -1.24 -29.12
CA SER A 11 25.69 -0.84 -28.22
C SER A 11 27.08 -0.84 -28.85
N CYS A 12 27.29 -1.54 -29.97
CA CYS A 12 28.62 -1.64 -30.58
C CYS A 12 28.64 -1.52 -32.10
N ALA A 13 27.47 -1.49 -32.76
CA ALA A 13 27.24 -1.42 -34.21
C ALA A 13 27.90 -2.50 -35.09
N SER A 14 28.89 -3.24 -34.58
CA SER A 14 29.81 -4.10 -35.34
C SER A 14 29.34 -5.52 -35.61
N ALA A 15 28.36 -6.01 -34.86
CA ALA A 15 27.86 -7.39 -34.96
C ALA A 15 26.34 -7.43 -35.04
N ARG A 16 25.80 -8.44 -35.75
CA ARG A 16 24.36 -8.74 -35.79
C ARG A 16 23.84 -8.97 -34.37
N SER A 17 22.66 -8.43 -34.07
CA SER A 17 22.03 -8.62 -32.77
C SER A 17 21.56 -10.06 -32.56
N ARG A 18 21.62 -10.50 -31.30
CA ARG A 18 21.20 -11.83 -30.83
C ARG A 18 20.16 -11.76 -29.72
N TYR A 19 20.13 -10.66 -28.97
CA TYR A 19 19.28 -10.45 -27.82
C TYR A 19 18.55 -9.10 -27.94
N ARG A 20 17.31 -9.05 -27.46
CA ARG A 20 16.50 -7.82 -27.41
C ARG A 20 16.13 -7.55 -25.95
N CYS A 21 16.42 -6.35 -25.46
CA CYS A 21 16.11 -5.96 -24.10
C CYS A 21 14.58 -5.80 -23.93
N PRO A 22 13.92 -6.49 -22.98
CA PRO A 22 12.46 -6.45 -22.87
C PRO A 22 11.93 -5.16 -22.20
N ALA A 23 12.81 -4.25 -21.78
CA ALA A 23 12.48 -2.98 -21.11
C ALA A 23 12.49 -1.78 -22.06
N CYS A 24 13.52 -1.71 -22.93
CA CYS A 24 13.77 -0.58 -23.83
C CYS A 24 13.99 -1.01 -25.29
N ASP A 25 13.67 -2.27 -25.62
CA ASP A 25 13.73 -2.86 -26.96
C ASP A 25 15.12 -2.85 -27.64
N ALA A 26 16.17 -2.43 -26.93
CA ALA A 26 17.54 -2.35 -27.43
C ALA A 26 18.08 -3.72 -27.87
N THR A 27 18.60 -3.77 -29.09
CA THR A 27 19.24 -4.93 -29.70
C THR A 27 20.70 -5.04 -29.26
N SER A 28 21.16 -6.25 -28.93
CA SER A 28 22.53 -6.49 -28.46
C SER A 28 23.08 -7.84 -28.95
N CYS A 29 24.39 -7.92 -29.20
CA CYS A 29 25.04 -9.13 -29.72
C CYS A 29 25.63 -10.05 -28.63
N SER A 30 26.00 -9.49 -27.46
CA SER A 30 26.74 -10.18 -26.40
C SER A 30 26.35 -9.69 -25.00
N LEU A 31 26.71 -10.45 -23.96
CA LEU A 31 26.47 -10.06 -22.56
C LEU A 31 27.18 -8.73 -22.19
N ALA A 32 28.32 -8.43 -22.80
CA ALA A 32 29.01 -7.15 -22.61
C ALA A 32 28.14 -5.99 -23.11
N CYS A 33 27.56 -6.10 -24.31
CA CYS A 33 26.61 -5.12 -24.85
C CYS A 33 25.29 -5.06 -24.04
N VAL A 34 24.85 -6.19 -23.47
CA VAL A 34 23.71 -6.20 -22.54
C VAL A 34 24.03 -5.41 -21.28
N LYS A 35 25.24 -5.49 -20.73
CA LYS A 35 25.64 -4.70 -19.54
C LYS A 35 25.88 -3.23 -19.89
N ALA A 36 26.55 -2.93 -21.02
CA ALA A 36 26.85 -1.58 -21.46
C ALA A 36 25.59 -0.72 -21.61
N HIS A 37 24.59 -1.17 -22.39
CA HIS A 37 23.36 -0.35 -22.56
C HIS A 37 22.55 -0.21 -21.28
N LYS A 38 22.66 -1.14 -20.31
CA LYS A 38 21.99 -1.00 -19.01
C LYS A 38 22.59 0.13 -18.19
N ILE A 39 23.90 0.34 -18.30
CA ILE A 39 24.60 1.46 -17.66
C ILE A 39 24.31 2.75 -18.44
N GLU A 40 24.59 2.79 -19.75
CA GLU A 40 24.45 3.99 -20.60
C GLU A 40 23.01 4.52 -20.67
N LYS A 41 22.01 3.64 -20.72
CA LYS A 41 20.58 4.02 -20.83
C LYS A 41 19.85 3.92 -19.48
N SER A 42 20.56 3.77 -18.36
CA SER A 42 20.00 3.58 -17.01
C SER A 42 18.84 2.58 -16.97
N CYS A 43 19.02 1.43 -17.62
CA CYS A 43 17.98 0.46 -17.91
C CYS A 43 18.10 -0.76 -17.00
N ASP A 44 17.04 -1.10 -16.27
CA ASP A 44 16.98 -2.30 -15.42
C ASP A 44 16.98 -3.61 -16.24
N GLY A 45 16.52 -3.55 -17.49
CA GLY A 45 16.27 -4.68 -18.37
C GLY A 45 15.10 -5.56 -17.93
N LYS A 46 14.17 -5.05 -17.12
CA LYS A 46 12.89 -5.70 -16.81
C LYS A 46 11.78 -5.03 -17.61
N ARG A 47 10.90 -5.83 -18.22
CA ARG A 47 9.71 -5.29 -18.89
C ARG A 47 8.85 -4.55 -17.87
N ARG A 48 8.62 -3.24 -18.06
CA ARG A 48 7.63 -2.49 -17.27
C ARG A 48 6.26 -3.12 -17.49
N ARG A 49 5.75 -3.81 -16.47
CA ARG A 49 4.45 -4.51 -16.50
C ARG A 49 3.30 -3.58 -16.10
N ASP A 50 3.65 -2.49 -15.41
CA ASP A 50 2.82 -1.48 -14.77
C ASP A 50 2.67 -0.18 -15.59
N ALA A 51 3.05 -0.22 -16.87
CA ALA A 51 2.93 0.93 -17.76
C ALA A 51 1.47 1.16 -18.14
N PHE A 52 0.93 2.33 -17.80
CA PHE A 52 -0.43 2.73 -18.15
C PHE A 52 -0.64 2.75 -19.68
N VAL A 53 -1.71 2.10 -20.14
CA VAL A 53 -2.18 2.14 -21.52
C VAL A 53 -3.57 2.77 -21.52
N GLU A 54 -3.75 3.83 -22.29
CA GLU A 54 -5.07 4.45 -22.47
C GLU A 54 -6.07 3.46 -23.08
N LEU A 55 -7.32 3.48 -22.62
CA LEU A 55 -8.36 2.54 -23.06
C LEU A 55 -8.56 2.51 -24.60
N LYS A 56 -8.33 3.65 -25.28
CA LYS A 56 -8.38 3.77 -26.75
C LYS A 56 -7.25 3.03 -27.50
N ARG A 57 -6.19 2.64 -26.80
CA ARG A 57 -4.97 2.00 -27.33
C ARG A 57 -4.74 0.61 -26.72
N LEU A 58 -5.66 0.15 -25.87
CA LEU A 58 -5.59 -1.14 -25.21
C LEU A 58 -5.76 -2.26 -26.24
N THR A 59 -4.79 -3.18 -26.33
CA THR A 59 -4.87 -4.35 -27.20
C THR A 59 -5.17 -5.63 -26.41
N ASP A 60 -5.65 -6.67 -27.06
CA ASP A 60 -5.87 -7.99 -26.43
C ASP A 60 -4.60 -8.53 -25.75
N ALA A 61 -3.41 -8.22 -26.30
CA ALA A 61 -2.12 -8.59 -25.73
C ALA A 61 -1.79 -7.83 -24.43
N ASP A 62 -2.38 -6.66 -24.22
CA ASP A 62 -2.29 -5.88 -22.99
C ASP A 62 -3.33 -6.39 -21.97
N VAL A 63 -4.56 -6.67 -22.40
CA VAL A 63 -5.58 -7.32 -21.55
C VAL A 63 -5.06 -8.65 -20.98
N VAL A 64 -4.46 -9.50 -21.82
CA VAL A 64 -3.86 -10.78 -21.39
C VAL A 64 -2.64 -10.58 -20.48
N ARG A 65 -1.88 -9.49 -20.66
CA ARG A 65 -0.76 -9.13 -19.77
C ARG A 65 -1.26 -8.74 -18.39
N ASP A 66 -2.28 -7.89 -18.34
CA ASP A 66 -2.83 -7.34 -17.11
C ASP A 66 -3.61 -8.41 -16.34
N TYR A 67 -4.39 -9.24 -17.04
CA TYR A 67 -5.01 -10.43 -16.48
C TYR A 67 -3.98 -11.37 -15.83
N ARG A 68 -2.89 -11.71 -16.54
CA ARG A 68 -1.81 -12.55 -15.98
C ARG A 68 -1.09 -11.88 -14.80
N PHE A 69 -0.99 -10.56 -14.79
CA PHE A 69 -0.43 -9.82 -13.65
C PHE A 69 -1.36 -9.87 -12.43
N LEU A 70 -2.67 -9.66 -12.63
CA LEU A 70 -3.68 -9.80 -11.57
C LEU A 70 -3.77 -11.24 -11.05
N GLU A 71 -3.72 -12.25 -11.93
CA GLU A 71 -3.57 -13.66 -11.54
C GLU A 71 -2.27 -13.92 -10.79
N GLU A 72 -1.13 -13.35 -11.21
CA GLU A 72 0.13 -13.51 -10.50
C GLU A 72 0.06 -12.91 -9.09
N MET A 73 -0.55 -11.73 -8.93
CA MET A 73 -0.76 -11.09 -7.63
C MET A 73 -1.76 -11.87 -6.75
N GLY A 74 -2.89 -12.30 -7.31
CA GLY A 74 -3.88 -13.12 -6.59
C GLY A 74 -3.30 -14.48 -6.18
N ALA A 75 -2.60 -15.15 -7.10
CA ALA A 75 -1.94 -16.42 -6.85
C ALA A 75 -0.68 -16.28 -5.96
N VAL A 76 -0.09 -15.10 -5.78
CA VAL A 76 0.85 -14.86 -4.67
C VAL A 76 0.11 -14.99 -3.34
N GLY A 77 -1.10 -14.43 -3.23
CA GLY A 77 -2.00 -14.63 -2.09
C GLY A 77 -2.45 -16.07 -1.87
N GLU A 78 -2.71 -16.85 -2.92
CA GLU A 78 -3.08 -18.28 -2.78
C GLU A 78 -1.88 -19.19 -2.51
N ARG A 79 -0.73 -18.94 -3.16
CA ARG A 79 0.54 -19.60 -2.85
C ARG A 79 0.96 -19.31 -1.41
N ALA A 80 0.71 -18.10 -0.92
CA ALA A 80 0.84 -17.72 0.49
C ALA A 80 -0.08 -18.55 1.41
N ARG A 81 -1.38 -18.70 1.11
CA ARG A 81 -2.30 -19.57 1.87
C ARG A 81 -1.84 -21.04 1.94
N ARG A 82 -1.07 -21.52 0.96
CA ARG A 82 -0.49 -22.87 0.91
C ARG A 82 0.96 -22.93 1.44
N TRP A 83 1.64 -21.81 1.66
CA TRP A 83 3.00 -21.77 2.18
C TRP A 83 3.03 -21.53 3.67
N ARG A 84 3.85 -22.32 4.37
CA ARG A 84 3.85 -22.36 5.81
C ARG A 84 5.30 -22.74 6.39
N PRO A 85 5.89 -22.24 7.54
CA PRO A 85 7.30 -22.36 7.97
C PRO A 85 7.60 -23.32 9.13
N SER A 86 8.89 -23.70 9.20
CA SER A 86 9.54 -24.43 10.28
C SER A 86 9.82 -23.51 11.47
N GLY A 87 9.40 -23.91 12.67
CA GLY A 87 9.59 -23.13 13.90
C GLY A 87 11.04 -23.04 14.37
N ASP A 88 11.34 -21.93 15.07
CA ASP A 88 12.62 -21.64 15.71
C ASP A 88 12.88 -22.56 16.92
N ALA A 89 14.14 -22.84 17.20
CA ALA A 89 14.61 -23.63 18.33
C ALA A 89 15.61 -22.82 19.18
N THR A 90 15.16 -21.71 19.78
CA THR A 90 16.01 -20.84 20.63
C THR A 90 15.35 -20.34 21.92
N THR A 91 14.82 -21.24 22.75
CA THR A 91 14.81 -21.02 24.22
C THR A 91 15.02 -22.35 24.96
N ARG A 92 16.13 -22.43 25.70
CA ARG A 92 16.32 -23.38 26.81
C ARG A 92 17.00 -22.66 27.95
N GLY A 93 16.17 -22.15 28.86
CA GLY A 93 16.56 -21.91 30.23
C GLY A 93 16.38 -23.19 31.05
N ASP A 94 17.10 -23.23 32.16
CA ASP A 94 17.42 -24.34 33.04
C ASP A 94 16.25 -25.20 33.55
N GLY A 95 16.56 -26.48 33.85
CA GLY A 95 15.59 -27.46 34.32
C GLY A 95 16.25 -28.78 34.72
N GLU A 96 16.88 -28.80 35.89
CA GLU A 96 17.57 -29.97 36.44
C GLU A 96 16.61 -31.11 36.82
N ARG A 97 16.91 -32.36 36.43
CA ARG A 97 16.53 -33.60 37.15
C ARG A 97 17.21 -34.87 36.62
N VAL A 98 18.11 -35.39 37.46
CA VAL A 98 18.32 -36.81 37.87
C VAL A 98 18.19 -37.95 36.84
N SER A 99 19.23 -38.78 36.85
CA SER A 99 19.45 -40.06 36.17
C SER A 99 18.35 -41.13 36.24
N GLY A 100 18.17 -41.86 35.13
CA GLY A 100 17.56 -43.19 35.07
C GLY A 100 18.03 -43.94 33.82
N GLY A 101 18.72 -45.07 33.97
CA GLY A 101 19.36 -45.78 32.86
C GLY A 101 18.44 -46.79 32.14
N GLY A 102 18.67 -47.01 30.85
CA GLY A 102 17.97 -48.05 30.08
C GLY A 102 18.60 -48.29 28.70
N ARG A 103 19.28 -49.42 28.51
CA ARG A 103 19.78 -49.86 27.19
C ARG A 103 18.66 -50.60 26.46
N GLY A 104 18.35 -50.19 25.22
CA GLY A 104 17.41 -50.91 24.36
C GLY A 104 17.39 -50.32 22.95
N GLY A 105 18.14 -50.91 22.03
CA GLY A 105 18.19 -50.42 20.64
C GLY A 105 17.20 -51.14 19.73
N ARG A 106 16.75 -50.46 18.66
CA ARG A 106 16.44 -51.03 17.33
C ARG A 106 16.01 -49.93 16.34
N GLY A 107 16.36 -50.13 15.07
CA GLY A 107 15.54 -49.65 13.94
C GLY A 107 15.58 -48.16 13.62
N GLY A 108 16.69 -47.67 13.09
CA GLY A 108 16.72 -46.37 12.41
C GLY A 108 15.87 -46.36 11.14
N ARG A 109 14.61 -45.94 11.23
CA ARG A 109 13.88 -45.29 10.13
C ARG A 109 13.51 -43.89 10.59
N GLY A 110 14.36 -42.92 10.24
CA GLY A 110 14.14 -41.52 10.52
C GLY A 110 12.87 -41.03 9.82
N GLY A 111 11.75 -41.08 10.53
CA GLY A 111 10.54 -40.36 10.14
C GLY A 111 10.93 -38.90 9.97
N ARG A 112 10.84 -38.40 8.74
CA ARG A 112 11.05 -36.98 8.46
C ARG A 112 9.86 -36.23 9.04
N GLY A 113 9.93 -35.96 10.35
CA GLY A 113 8.96 -35.17 11.08
C GLY A 113 8.69 -33.93 10.25
N GLY A 114 7.40 -33.72 9.93
CA GLY A 114 6.97 -32.66 9.04
C GLY A 114 7.45 -31.34 9.61
N ARG A 115 8.57 -30.83 9.10
CA ARG A 115 9.07 -29.52 9.48
C ARG A 115 7.91 -28.58 9.31
N ASN A 116 7.63 -27.84 10.38
CA ASN A 116 6.36 -27.16 10.48
C ASN A 116 6.12 -26.33 9.21
N ARG A 117 4.84 -26.17 8.96
CA ARG A 117 4.26 -25.44 7.88
C ARG A 117 3.12 -24.61 8.55
N ASP A 118 3.33 -23.36 9.04
CA ASP A 118 2.27 -22.28 9.26
C ASP A 118 2.19 -20.93 8.38
N ASP A 119 2.98 -19.82 8.57
CA ASP A 119 3.09 -18.59 7.70
C ASP A 119 4.51 -18.08 7.15
N ARG A 120 4.72 -18.03 5.80
CA ARG A 120 5.40 -17.02 4.88
C ARG A 120 4.29 -16.63 3.89
N SER A 121 3.09 -16.52 4.46
CA SER A 121 1.86 -16.10 3.83
C SER A 121 1.80 -14.57 3.79
N ARG A 122 2.73 -13.89 4.48
CA ARG A 122 3.10 -12.50 4.22
C ARG A 122 3.58 -12.33 2.78
N MET A 123 2.92 -11.45 2.03
CA MET A 123 3.58 -10.68 0.98
C MET A 123 4.86 -10.10 1.60
N VAL A 124 6.03 -10.38 1.03
CA VAL A 124 7.32 -10.03 1.66
C VAL A 124 7.55 -8.53 1.53
N LEU A 125 6.92 -7.80 2.45
CA LEU A 125 7.16 -6.40 2.71
C LEU A 125 8.63 -6.23 3.11
N GLY A 126 9.24 -5.11 2.71
CA GLY A 126 10.58 -4.78 3.19
C GLY A 126 10.59 -4.66 4.71
N LYS A 127 11.72 -4.93 5.37
CA LYS A 127 11.87 -4.82 6.84
C LYS A 127 11.37 -3.47 7.40
N GLU A 128 11.47 -2.41 6.60
CA GLU A 128 11.00 -1.06 6.92
C GLU A 128 9.46 -0.96 6.91
N GLN A 129 8.80 -1.66 5.99
CA GLN A 129 7.34 -1.69 5.82
C GLN A 129 6.67 -2.61 6.84
N GLU A 130 7.30 -3.73 7.20
CA GLU A 130 6.84 -4.56 8.33
C GLU A 130 6.95 -3.78 9.66
N ALA A 131 8.06 -3.07 9.86
CA ALA A 131 8.26 -2.21 11.01
C ALA A 131 7.25 -1.04 11.06
N LEU A 132 7.02 -0.35 9.94
CA LEU A 132 5.99 0.67 9.82
C LEU A 132 4.60 0.10 10.13
N ARG A 133 4.24 -1.05 9.56
CA ARG A 133 2.94 -1.71 9.82
C ARG A 133 2.75 -2.06 11.28
N ALA A 134 3.78 -2.62 11.93
CA ALA A 134 3.75 -2.94 13.35
C ALA A 134 3.54 -1.67 14.19
N LYS A 135 4.23 -0.58 13.84
CA LYS A 135 4.09 0.70 14.55
C LYS A 135 2.73 1.36 14.35
N CYS A 136 2.17 1.33 13.14
CA CYS A 136 0.80 1.78 12.90
C CYS A 136 -0.22 0.96 13.71
N ALA A 137 -0.05 -0.37 13.78
CA ALA A 137 -0.91 -1.23 14.58
C ALA A 137 -0.79 -0.94 16.10
N GLU A 138 0.41 -0.65 16.61
CA GLU A 138 0.64 -0.17 17.98
C GLU A 138 -0.10 1.15 18.28
N ARG A 139 -0.18 2.06 17.29
CA ARG A 139 -0.97 3.30 17.35
C ARG A 139 -2.48 3.09 17.11
N GLY A 140 -2.91 1.85 16.87
CA GLY A 140 -4.32 1.50 16.63
C GLY A 140 -4.83 1.77 15.20
N VAL A 141 -3.94 1.79 14.19
CA VAL A 141 -4.26 2.03 12.78
C VAL A 141 -3.86 0.80 11.94
N GLU A 142 -4.82 0.16 11.26
CA GLU A 142 -4.48 -1.00 10.41
C GLU A 142 -4.00 -0.55 9.03
N VAL A 143 -2.68 -0.52 8.80
CA VAL A 143 -2.14 -0.24 7.46
C VAL A 143 -2.06 -1.50 6.60
N ARG A 144 -2.65 -1.42 5.39
CA ARG A 144 -2.55 -2.41 4.32
C ARG A 144 -1.78 -1.83 3.14
N PHE A 145 -0.69 -2.50 2.77
CA PHE A 145 0.05 -2.19 1.55
C PHE A 145 -0.51 -2.98 0.37
N VAL A 146 -0.60 -2.34 -0.80
CA VAL A 146 -0.96 -2.97 -2.07
C VAL A 146 0.30 -3.50 -2.79
N ALA A 147 0.10 -4.15 -3.93
CA ALA A 147 1.22 -4.72 -4.70
C ALA A 147 2.25 -3.69 -5.17
N GLU A 148 3.51 -4.12 -5.24
CA GLU A 148 4.58 -3.40 -5.93
C GLU A 148 4.20 -3.17 -7.40
N GLY A 149 4.44 -1.95 -7.92
CA GLY A 149 3.99 -1.54 -9.26
C GLY A 149 2.58 -0.93 -9.31
N MET A 150 1.81 -0.90 -8.22
CA MET A 150 0.59 -0.08 -8.16
C MET A 150 0.92 1.39 -7.99
N GLU A 151 0.12 2.30 -8.57
CA GLU A 151 0.42 3.73 -8.49
C GLU A 151 0.34 4.28 -7.06
N ARG A 152 -0.68 3.87 -6.29
CA ARG A 152 -0.79 4.24 -4.86
C ARG A 152 0.43 3.76 -4.06
N ARG A 153 1.02 2.62 -4.44
CA ARG A 153 2.27 2.10 -3.85
C ARG A 153 3.47 2.99 -4.17
N ARG A 154 3.66 3.34 -5.45
CA ARG A 154 4.76 4.21 -5.90
C ARG A 154 4.68 5.62 -5.31
N ARG A 155 3.48 6.12 -5.06
CA ARG A 155 3.24 7.43 -4.45
C ARG A 155 3.34 7.43 -2.92
N ASN A 156 3.39 6.29 -2.24
CA ASN A 156 3.39 6.28 -0.78
C ASN A 156 4.71 6.84 -0.21
N ALA A 157 4.59 7.90 0.59
CA ALA A 157 5.69 8.54 1.32
C ALA A 157 5.58 8.39 2.85
N THR A 158 4.60 7.61 3.33
CA THR A 158 4.41 7.32 4.76
C THR A 158 5.62 6.56 5.30
N VAL A 159 6.23 7.07 6.37
CA VAL A 159 7.43 6.52 7.01
C VAL A 159 7.33 6.57 8.53
N TRP A 160 7.98 5.62 9.20
CA TRP A 160 8.21 5.65 10.64
C TRP A 160 9.62 6.14 10.94
N ASN A 161 9.74 7.20 11.72
CA ASN A 161 11.02 7.70 12.19
C ASN A 161 11.41 7.02 13.52
N ARG A 162 12.32 6.06 13.45
CA ARG A 162 12.77 5.27 14.61
C ARG A 162 13.51 6.06 15.69
N LYS A 163 14.05 7.25 15.38
CA LYS A 163 14.78 8.07 16.36
C LYS A 163 13.84 8.81 17.30
N ASP A 164 12.78 9.35 16.71
CA ASP A 164 11.83 10.24 17.38
C ASP A 164 10.52 9.51 17.74
N ASP A 165 10.47 8.20 17.47
CA ASP A 165 9.31 7.28 17.55
C ASP A 165 8.01 7.76 16.88
N GLU A 166 8.14 8.65 15.90
CA GLU A 166 7.01 9.33 15.26
C GLU A 166 6.66 8.74 13.89
N LEU A 167 5.36 8.53 13.65
CA LEU A 167 4.83 8.28 12.30
C LEU A 167 4.70 9.59 11.51
N ARG A 168 5.26 9.62 10.30
CA ARG A 168 5.03 10.70 9.33
C ARG A 168 4.24 10.15 8.15
N TRP A 169 3.03 10.66 7.99
CA TRP A 169 2.05 10.21 7.02
C TRP A 169 2.11 11.03 5.74
N ARG A 170 1.95 10.37 4.59
CA ARG A 170 1.43 11.05 3.40
C ARG A 170 -0.07 11.23 3.60
N LEU A 171 -0.63 12.40 3.31
CA LEU A 171 -2.08 12.64 3.31
C LEU A 171 -2.54 13.00 1.90
N GLU A 172 -3.72 12.54 1.51
CA GLU A 172 -4.38 12.92 0.26
C GLU A 172 -5.73 13.57 0.58
N TRP A 173 -5.91 14.83 0.18
CA TRP A 173 -7.16 15.57 0.37
C TRP A 173 -7.88 15.70 -0.96
N VAL A 174 -9.16 15.37 -0.99
CA VAL A 174 -10.04 15.44 -2.17
C VAL A 174 -11.17 16.40 -1.87
N PHE A 175 -11.03 17.63 -2.36
CA PHE A 175 -12.06 18.66 -2.27
C PHE A 175 -13.05 18.48 -3.42
N HIS A 176 -14.34 18.38 -3.11
CA HIS A 176 -15.41 18.33 -4.09
C HIS A 176 -16.06 19.72 -4.21
N ILE A 177 -15.67 20.47 -5.24
CA ILE A 177 -16.01 21.89 -5.43
C ILE A 177 -16.73 22.02 -6.77
N ASP A 178 -17.97 22.53 -6.78
CA ASP A 178 -18.79 22.72 -8.00
C ASP A 178 -18.87 21.49 -8.93
N GLY A 179 -18.88 20.28 -8.34
CA GLY A 179 -18.87 19.00 -9.08
C GLY A 179 -17.50 18.55 -9.59
N ALA A 180 -16.45 19.37 -9.46
CA ALA A 180 -15.07 19.02 -9.74
C ALA A 180 -14.37 18.41 -8.50
N ARG A 181 -13.41 17.51 -8.75
CA ARG A 181 -12.57 16.90 -7.70
C ARG A 181 -11.17 17.48 -7.74
N VAL A 182 -10.84 18.33 -6.77
CA VAL A 182 -9.52 18.96 -6.64
C VAL A 182 -8.70 18.20 -5.59
N VAL A 183 -7.56 17.66 -6.01
CA VAL A 183 -6.68 16.90 -5.11
C VAL A 183 -5.57 17.80 -4.55
N ARG A 184 -5.28 17.63 -3.26
CA ARG A 184 -4.12 18.19 -2.56
C ARG A 184 -3.41 17.09 -1.77
N ILE A 185 -2.12 17.26 -1.51
CA ILE A 185 -1.25 16.21 -0.99
C ILE A 185 -0.28 16.81 0.01
N ASP A 186 -0.21 16.22 1.20
CA ASP A 186 0.87 16.47 2.16
C ASP A 186 1.81 15.26 2.13
N GLU A 187 3.10 15.45 1.87
CA GLU A 187 4.02 14.31 1.73
C GLU A 187 4.55 13.77 3.06
N SER A 188 4.51 14.57 4.13
CA SER A 188 5.11 14.25 5.43
C SER A 188 4.44 15.02 6.58
N ALA A 189 3.23 14.63 6.97
CA ALA A 189 2.52 15.12 8.15
C ALA A 189 2.83 14.27 9.40
N GLY A 190 3.31 14.88 10.48
CA GLY A 190 3.57 14.17 11.75
C GLY A 190 2.28 13.73 12.44
N GLU A 191 2.27 12.57 13.09
CA GLU A 191 1.04 11.97 13.64
C GLU A 191 0.36 12.81 14.75
N ASN A 192 1.13 13.69 15.40
CA ASN A 192 0.64 14.58 16.46
C ASN A 192 0.11 15.92 15.94
N ALA A 193 0.34 16.27 14.68
CA ALA A 193 -0.13 17.53 14.09
C ALA A 193 -1.65 17.48 13.86
N THR A 194 -2.33 18.63 13.98
CA THR A 194 -3.79 18.68 13.78
C THR A 194 -4.14 18.70 12.29
N LEU A 195 -5.24 18.04 11.92
CA LEU A 195 -5.74 18.07 10.54
C LEU A 195 -6.07 19.50 10.08
N SER A 196 -6.42 20.39 11.02
CA SER A 196 -6.80 21.78 10.76
C SER A 196 -5.67 22.63 10.18
N GLU A 197 -4.41 22.35 10.53
CA GLU A 197 -3.24 23.10 10.05
C GLU A 197 -3.03 22.87 8.54
N PHE A 198 -3.02 21.60 8.12
CA PHE A 198 -2.92 21.20 6.71
C PHE A 198 -4.14 21.67 5.93
N TYR A 199 -5.34 21.47 6.47
CA TYR A 199 -6.59 21.94 5.86
C TYR A 199 -6.58 23.45 5.60
N ALA A 200 -6.17 24.25 6.59
CA ALA A 200 -6.09 25.71 6.46
C ALA A 200 -4.99 26.15 5.48
N ALA A 201 -3.92 25.39 5.28
CA ALA A 201 -2.97 25.63 4.19
C ALA A 201 -3.63 25.38 2.82
N HIS A 202 -4.22 24.20 2.61
CA HIS A 202 -4.87 23.83 1.35
C HIS A 202 -6.00 24.78 0.96
N VAL A 203 -6.85 25.20 1.90
CA VAL A 203 -7.94 26.15 1.64
C VAL A 203 -7.42 27.55 1.29
N ARG A 204 -6.32 28.02 1.91
CA ARG A 204 -5.70 29.30 1.51
C ARG A 204 -5.19 29.24 0.08
N GLU A 205 -4.47 28.19 -0.29
CA GLU A 205 -3.98 28.00 -1.67
C GLU A 205 -5.12 27.89 -2.68
N LEU A 206 -6.18 27.13 -2.37
CA LEU A 206 -7.37 27.02 -3.22
C LEU A 206 -8.08 28.37 -3.37
N THR A 207 -8.20 29.16 -2.30
CA THR A 207 -8.80 30.50 -2.34
C THR A 207 -7.98 31.50 -3.17
N LEU A 208 -6.67 31.30 -3.29
CA LEU A 208 -5.79 32.08 -4.17
C LEU A 208 -5.86 31.61 -5.63
N ALA A 209 -6.09 30.32 -5.87
CA ALA A 209 -6.13 29.72 -7.21
C ALA A 209 -7.50 29.77 -7.90
N VAL A 210 -8.60 29.91 -7.14
CA VAL A 210 -9.97 29.92 -7.67
C VAL A 210 -10.42 31.34 -7.99
N GLU A 211 -10.69 31.62 -9.27
CA GLU A 211 -11.23 32.91 -9.74
C GLU A 211 -12.62 33.20 -9.12
N ASN A 212 -13.45 32.16 -8.96
CA ASN A 212 -14.79 32.23 -8.36
C ASN A 212 -14.76 32.15 -6.82
N LYS A 213 -14.31 33.23 -6.18
CA LYS A 213 -14.27 33.40 -4.71
C LYS A 213 -15.48 32.90 -3.90
N PRO A 214 -16.76 33.03 -4.31
CA PRO A 214 -17.89 32.51 -3.50
C PRO A 214 -17.90 30.99 -3.35
N SER A 215 -17.36 30.22 -4.30
CA SER A 215 -17.31 28.75 -4.24
C SER A 215 -16.46 28.22 -3.07
N MET A 216 -15.47 29.00 -2.62
CA MET A 216 -14.61 28.68 -1.48
C MET A 216 -15.21 29.05 -0.11
N ALA A 217 -16.36 29.73 -0.07
CA ALA A 217 -17.00 30.14 1.19
C ALA A 217 -17.36 28.97 2.15
N PRO A 218 -18.02 27.87 1.71
CA PRO A 218 -18.38 26.76 2.60
C PRO A 218 -17.16 25.98 3.12
N PHE A 219 -16.00 26.10 2.46
CA PHE A 219 -14.77 25.39 2.84
C PHE A 219 -13.89 26.16 3.84
N LYS A 220 -14.31 27.34 4.32
CA LYS A 220 -13.58 28.05 5.36
C LYS A 220 -13.65 27.28 6.69
N LEU A 221 -12.54 27.18 7.41
CA LEU A 221 -12.46 26.44 8.68
C LEU A 221 -13.49 26.92 9.72
N ALA A 222 -13.84 28.21 9.72
CA ALA A 222 -14.88 28.78 10.59
C ALA A 222 -16.29 28.19 10.34
N ALA A 223 -16.55 27.71 9.11
CA ALA A 223 -17.81 27.07 8.74
C ALA A 223 -17.80 25.54 9.01
N PHE A 224 -16.78 25.00 9.68
CA PHE A 224 -16.76 23.56 9.97
C PHE A 224 -17.95 23.14 10.86
N LYS A 225 -18.65 22.07 10.46
CA LYS A 225 -19.92 21.61 11.07
C LYS A 225 -21.10 22.61 11.03
N GLU A 226 -20.98 23.77 10.37
CA GLU A 226 -22.12 24.66 10.14
C GLU A 226 -23.05 24.12 9.03
N LYS A 227 -24.30 24.61 9.00
CA LYS A 227 -25.30 24.23 7.99
C LYS A 227 -24.84 24.56 6.56
N ASP A 228 -24.20 25.71 6.39
CA ASP A 228 -23.62 26.18 5.11
C ASP A 228 -22.12 25.88 5.00
N GLY A 229 -21.66 24.89 5.77
CA GLY A 229 -20.26 24.55 6.00
C GLY A 229 -19.71 23.42 5.14
N PHE A 230 -18.75 22.69 5.72
CA PHE A 230 -18.19 21.48 5.15
C PHE A 230 -18.10 20.33 6.15
N CYS A 231 -18.04 19.10 5.62
CA CYS A 231 -17.76 17.86 6.34
C CYS A 231 -16.51 17.19 5.75
N VAL A 232 -15.80 16.43 6.59
CA VAL A 232 -14.65 15.61 6.17
C VAL A 232 -14.92 14.14 6.44
N PHE A 233 -14.63 13.30 5.44
CA PHE A 233 -14.87 11.86 5.48
C PHE A 233 -13.64 11.06 5.05
N THR A 234 -13.48 9.84 5.57
CA THR A 234 -12.57 8.82 5.02
C THR A 234 -13.38 7.58 4.66
N GLU A 235 -13.00 6.90 3.57
CA GLU A 235 -13.69 5.69 3.10
C GLU A 235 -13.46 4.52 4.07
N GLU A 236 -14.50 3.75 4.37
CA GLU A 236 -14.38 2.53 5.19
C GLU A 236 -13.89 1.35 4.35
N PHE A 237 -12.92 0.62 4.91
CA PHE A 237 -12.27 -0.49 4.22
C PHE A 237 -13.21 -1.70 4.06
N GLY A 238 -13.14 -2.37 2.90
CA GLY A 238 -13.83 -3.65 2.67
C GLY A 238 -15.30 -3.50 2.28
N THR A 239 -15.76 -2.28 2.06
CA THR A 239 -17.12 -2.00 1.56
C THR A 239 -17.25 -2.34 0.06
N PRO A 240 -18.42 -2.83 -0.41
CA PRO A 240 -18.65 -3.06 -1.83
C PRO A 240 -18.58 -1.75 -2.63
N ALA A 241 -18.07 -1.80 -3.86
CA ALA A 241 -17.85 -0.59 -4.68
C ALA A 241 -19.14 0.22 -4.97
N ASN A 242 -20.30 -0.43 -4.94
CA ASN A 242 -21.64 0.15 -5.10
C ASN A 242 -22.32 0.55 -3.78
N ALA A 243 -21.69 0.28 -2.62
CA ALA A 243 -22.23 0.50 -1.28
C ALA A 243 -21.10 0.93 -0.32
N LYS A 244 -20.39 1.99 -0.68
CA LYS A 244 -19.31 2.58 0.14
C LYS A 244 -19.89 3.13 1.45
N LEU A 245 -19.21 2.84 2.55
CA LEU A 245 -19.45 3.48 3.85
C LEU A 245 -18.32 4.44 4.18
N TRP A 246 -18.60 5.41 5.05
CA TRP A 246 -17.71 6.52 5.34
C TRP A 246 -17.59 6.77 6.85
N HIS A 247 -16.40 7.08 7.33
CA HIS A 247 -16.19 7.60 8.68
C HIS A 247 -16.12 9.11 8.66
N ALA A 248 -16.89 9.78 9.52
CA ALA A 248 -16.74 11.21 9.75
C ALA A 248 -15.43 11.49 10.51
N ILE A 249 -14.72 12.53 10.10
CA ILE A 249 -13.46 12.97 10.70
C ILE A 249 -13.62 14.40 11.21
N ASP A 250 -13.16 14.66 12.43
CA ASP A 250 -13.01 16.02 12.93
C ASP A 250 -11.68 16.61 12.43
N VAL A 251 -11.70 17.84 11.89
CA VAL A 251 -10.48 18.52 11.47
C VAL A 251 -9.66 19.05 12.65
N HIS A 252 -10.26 19.17 13.84
CA HIS A 252 -9.55 19.60 15.05
C HIS A 252 -8.79 18.45 15.72
N ASP A 253 -9.04 17.20 15.32
CA ASP A 253 -8.29 16.04 15.80
C ASP A 253 -6.85 16.02 15.27
N ALA A 254 -5.93 15.49 16.09
CA ALA A 254 -4.62 15.05 15.65
C ALA A 254 -4.75 13.86 14.69
N ILE A 255 -3.85 13.74 13.72
CA ILE A 255 -3.85 12.66 12.71
C ILE A 255 -3.89 11.26 13.37
N ALA A 256 -3.14 11.05 14.45
CA ALA A 256 -3.14 9.81 15.22
C ALA A 256 -4.51 9.45 15.82
N THR A 257 -5.31 10.44 16.23
CA THR A 257 -6.67 10.25 16.77
C THR A 257 -7.66 10.02 15.64
N ALA A 258 -7.61 10.86 14.60
CA ALA A 258 -8.48 10.77 13.43
C ALA A 258 -8.38 9.40 12.72
N LEU A 259 -7.19 8.80 12.63
CA LEU A 259 -6.96 7.50 12.00
C LEU A 259 -7.15 6.30 12.95
N ARG A 260 -7.29 6.52 14.26
CA ARG A 260 -7.42 5.43 15.24
C ARG A 260 -8.68 4.59 14.97
N GLY A 261 -8.51 3.28 15.08
CA GLY A 261 -9.55 2.28 14.82
C GLY A 261 -9.85 2.04 13.34
N LYS A 262 -9.17 2.73 12.41
CA LYS A 262 -9.48 2.69 10.96
C LYS A 262 -8.43 1.90 10.19
N THR A 263 -8.85 1.36 9.05
CA THR A 263 -7.96 0.67 8.10
C THR A 263 -7.55 1.61 6.98
N VAL A 264 -6.25 1.73 6.74
CA VAL A 264 -5.66 2.64 5.76
C VAL A 264 -4.94 1.85 4.66
N ILE A 265 -5.27 2.13 3.39
CA ILE A 265 -4.59 1.53 2.23
C ILE A 265 -3.45 2.46 1.78
N GLU A 266 -2.19 2.06 1.97
CA GLU A 266 -0.96 2.85 1.80
C GLU A 266 -0.85 4.10 2.68
N PHE A 267 -1.78 5.03 2.50
CA PHE A 267 -1.88 6.34 3.12
C PHE A 267 -3.36 6.78 3.18
N PRO A 268 -3.78 7.62 4.13
CA PRO A 268 -5.18 8.07 4.24
C PRO A 268 -5.60 9.01 3.10
N THR A 269 -6.87 8.93 2.71
CA THR A 269 -7.52 9.88 1.79
C THR A 269 -8.72 10.52 2.48
N PHE A 270 -8.70 11.84 2.64
CA PHE A 270 -9.77 12.64 3.23
C PHE A 270 -10.59 13.32 2.14
N HIS A 271 -11.90 13.09 2.14
CA HIS A 271 -12.85 13.72 1.24
C HIS A 271 -13.50 14.91 1.94
N VAL A 272 -13.33 16.10 1.37
CA VAL A 272 -13.90 17.37 1.86
C VAL A 272 -15.10 17.71 0.97
N VAL A 273 -16.28 17.80 1.56
CA VAL A 273 -17.54 18.08 0.86
C VAL A 273 -18.31 19.19 1.56
N PRO A 274 -19.09 20.02 0.83
CA PRO A 274 -19.99 20.97 1.47
C PRO A 274 -21.08 20.23 2.27
N SER A 275 -21.55 20.83 3.37
CA SER A 275 -22.57 20.25 4.25
C SER A 275 -23.86 19.88 3.51
N SER A 276 -24.19 20.57 2.41
CA SER A 276 -25.31 20.24 1.52
C SER A 276 -25.19 18.88 0.84
N ALA A 277 -23.97 18.44 0.51
CA ALA A 277 -23.70 17.14 -0.13
C ALA A 277 -23.47 16.00 0.88
N ARG A 278 -23.61 16.26 2.19
CA ARG A 278 -23.44 15.24 3.25
C ARG A 278 -24.35 14.02 3.07
N ALA A 279 -25.54 14.20 2.48
CA ALA A 279 -26.51 13.13 2.31
C ALA A 279 -26.02 11.97 1.41
N ASP A 280 -25.08 12.25 0.50
CA ASP A 280 -24.50 11.25 -0.41
C ASP A 280 -23.49 10.30 0.28
N PHE A 281 -23.10 10.61 1.53
CA PHE A 281 -22.06 9.91 2.28
C PHE A 281 -22.68 9.07 3.41
N ALA A 282 -23.07 7.85 3.07
CA ALA A 282 -23.59 6.87 4.03
C ALA A 282 -22.54 6.54 5.10
N LEU A 283 -22.80 6.90 6.36
CA LEU A 283 -21.85 6.67 7.44
C LEU A 283 -21.78 5.19 7.82
N ALA A 284 -20.56 4.73 8.10
CA ALA A 284 -20.37 3.45 8.79
C ALA A 284 -21.00 3.52 10.18
N PRO A 285 -21.65 2.44 10.67
CA PRO A 285 -22.04 2.38 12.06
C PRO A 285 -20.79 2.43 12.94
N ASP A 286 -20.87 3.13 14.07
CA ASP A 286 -19.77 3.14 15.05
C ASP A 286 -19.40 1.70 15.43
N PRO A 287 -18.09 1.39 15.60
CA PRO A 287 -17.66 0.09 16.08
C PRO A 287 -18.20 -0.09 17.51
N SER A 288 -19.28 -0.85 17.62
CA SER A 288 -19.82 -1.31 18.90
C SER A 288 -18.67 -1.86 19.73
N PRO A 289 -18.51 -1.46 21.01
CA PRO A 289 -17.42 -1.96 21.83
C PRO A 289 -17.50 -3.49 21.84
N ALA A 290 -16.38 -4.12 21.44
CA ALA A 290 -16.30 -5.56 21.32
C ALA A 290 -16.80 -6.20 22.62
N GLN A 291 -17.84 -7.04 22.53
CA GLN A 291 -18.34 -7.78 23.68
C GLN A 291 -17.18 -8.63 24.20
N SER A 292 -16.75 -8.34 25.42
CA SER A 292 -15.72 -9.11 26.10
C SER A 292 -16.20 -10.56 26.25
N ASP A 293 -15.54 -11.50 25.57
CA ASP A 293 -15.79 -12.93 25.73
C ASP A 293 -15.72 -13.32 27.21
N PRO A 294 -16.82 -13.73 27.86
CA PRO A 294 -16.80 -14.14 29.26
C PRO A 294 -16.36 -15.60 29.34
N ARG A 295 -15.05 -15.85 29.19
CA ARG A 295 -14.43 -17.18 29.36
C ARG A 295 -13.15 -17.15 30.19
N THR A 296 -13.32 -16.72 31.43
CA THR A 296 -12.54 -17.20 32.57
C THR A 296 -13.50 -17.58 33.69
N ASP A 297 -13.85 -18.86 33.78
CA ASP A 297 -13.85 -19.64 35.03
C ASP A 297 -14.27 -21.10 34.79
N VAL A 298 -13.80 -21.96 35.70
CA VAL A 298 -13.86 -23.45 35.81
C VAL A 298 -12.60 -24.18 35.33
#